data_AF-A0A7K2M3V8-F1
#
_entry.id   AF-A0A7K2M3V8-F1
#
_cell.length_a   1.000
_cell.length_b   1.000
_cell.length_c   1.000
_cell.angle_alpha   90.00
_cell.angle_beta   90.00
_cell.angle_gamma   90.00
#
_symmetry.space_group_name_H-M   'P 1'
#
loop_
_entity.id
_entity.type
_entity.pdbx_description
1 polymer ?
#
loop_
_entity_poly.entity_id
_entity_poly.type
_entity_poly.pdbx_seq_one_letter_code
_entity_poly.pdbx_strand_id
1 'polypeptide(L)' 'LAPPGAPVLVESPTYPGMLAIARASGLRPVPVPVDADGVRPELLADAFRASGARVFVCQPLFQNPTGAVLAP' A
#
# COMPACT_ATOMS: atom_id res chain seq x y z
N LEU A 1 9.02 -8.09 -9.62
CA LEU A 1 8.53 -6.71 -9.39
C LEU A 1 9.38 -5.99 -8.34
N ALA A 2 9.67 -6.59 -7.18
CA ALA A 2 10.63 -6.08 -6.20
C ALA A 2 11.48 -7.22 -5.62
N PRO A 3 12.80 -7.04 -5.40
CA PRO A 3 13.64 -8.07 -4.80
C PRO A 3 13.38 -8.21 -3.29
N PRO A 4 13.76 -9.32 -2.64
CA PRO A 4 13.75 -9.44 -1.18
C PRO A 4 14.49 -8.26 -0.52
N GLY A 5 13.95 -7.78 0.61
CA GLY A 5 14.41 -6.59 1.33
C GLY A 5 13.90 -5.27 0.76
N ALA A 6 13.34 -5.25 -0.45
CA ALA A 6 12.80 -4.03 -1.05
C ALA A 6 11.55 -3.53 -0.31
N PRO A 7 11.34 -2.21 -0.26
CA PRO A 7 10.11 -1.63 0.25
C PRO A 7 8.95 -1.86 -0.73
N VAL A 8 7.77 -2.12 -0.17
CA VAL A 8 6.50 -2.19 -0.90
C VAL A 8 5.51 -1.26 -0.20
N LEU A 9 4.92 -0.34 -0.96
CA LEU A 9 3.89 0.54 -0.42
C LEU A 9 2.60 -0.26 -0.28
N VAL A 10 1.92 -0.09 0.86
CA VAL A 10 0.63 -0.72 1.14
C VAL A 10 -0.31 0.32 1.75
N GLU A 11 -1.61 0.19 1.51
CA GLU A 11 -2.63 1.02 2.13
C GLU A 11 -2.57 0.92 3.67
N SER A 12 -3.01 1.96 4.37
CA SER A 12 -3.05 2.00 5.83
C SER A 12 -4.34 2.65 6.31
N PRO A 13 -5.27 1.87 6.92
CA PRO A 13 -5.18 0.43 7.18
C PRO A 13 -5.25 -0.45 5.90
N THR A 14 -4.74 -1.68 5.97
CA THR A 14 -4.84 -2.71 4.91
C THR A 14 -5.21 -4.07 5.51
N TYR A 15 -5.69 -5.00 4.68
CA TYR A 15 -6.00 -6.37 5.11
C TYR A 15 -4.77 -7.11 5.67
N PRO A 16 -4.88 -7.81 6.81
CA PRO A 16 -3.73 -8.44 7.48
C PRO A 16 -2.93 -9.43 6.65
N GLY A 17 -3.58 -10.17 5.74
CA GLY A 17 -2.86 -11.12 4.90
C GLY A 17 -2.00 -10.46 3.82
N MET A 18 -2.25 -9.20 3.45
CA MET A 18 -1.31 -8.44 2.60
C MET A 18 0.01 -8.22 3.34
N LEU A 19 -0.07 -7.87 4.63
CA LEU A 19 1.12 -7.76 5.48
C LEU A 19 1.83 -9.11 5.64
N ALA A 20 1.07 -10.20 5.79
CA ALA A 20 1.63 -11.55 5.87
C ALA A 20 2.37 -11.94 4.57
N ILE A 21 1.75 -11.73 3.40
CA ILE A 21 2.33 -12.02 2.08
C ILE A 21 3.60 -11.19 1.85
N ALA A 22 3.57 -9.89 2.17
CA ALA A 22 4.75 -9.03 2.01
C ALA A 22 5.91 -9.52 2.86
N ARG A 23 5.67 -9.84 4.14
CA ARG A 23 6.70 -10.37 5.06
C ARG A 23 7.21 -11.74 4.62
N ALA A 24 6.33 -12.65 4.23
CA ALA A 24 6.71 -13.98 3.73
C ALA A 24 7.55 -13.89 2.43
N SER A 25 7.34 -12.85 1.64
CA SER A 25 8.12 -12.56 0.42
C SER A 25 9.41 -11.79 0.70
N GLY A 26 9.75 -11.55 1.97
CA GLY A 26 10.91 -10.77 2.39
C GLY A 26 10.82 -9.27 2.09
N LEU A 27 9.65 -8.74 1.74
CA LEU A 27 9.44 -7.32 1.47
C LEU A 27 9.23 -6.54 2.76
N ARG A 28 9.54 -5.24 2.73
CA ARG A 28 9.30 -4.30 3.84
C ARG A 28 8.04 -3.47 3.57
N PRO A 29 6.91 -3.72 4.24
CA PRO A 29 5.70 -2.91 4.06
C PRO A 29 5.94 -1.47 4.54
N VAL A 30 5.57 -0.51 3.71
CA VAL A 30 5.59 0.92 4.03
C VAL A 30 4.15 1.45 3.94
N PRO A 31 3.57 1.99 5.02
CA PRO A 31 2.18 2.40 5.03
C PRO A 31 1.96 3.68 4.23
N VAL A 32 0.88 3.71 3.46
CA VAL A 32 0.34 4.91 2.80
C VAL A 32 -1.07 5.14 3.34
N PRO A 33 -1.34 6.26 4.03
CA PRO A 33 -2.66 6.54 4.58
C PRO A 33 -3.75 6.54 3.51
N VAL A 34 -4.89 5.95 3.84
CA VAL A 34 -6.13 6.04 3.05
C VAL A 34 -7.19 6.81 3.83
N ASP A 35 -8.14 7.40 3.12
CA ASP A 35 -9.35 8.00 3.67
C ASP A 35 -10.62 7.37 3.05
N ALA A 36 -11.76 8.05 3.17
CA ALA A 36 -13.04 7.56 2.66
C ALA A 36 -13.07 7.42 1.12
N ASP A 37 -12.21 8.15 0.42
CA ASP A 37 -12.09 8.16 -1.05
C ASP A 37 -10.91 7.29 -1.54
N GLY A 38 -10.27 6.55 -0.63
CA GLY A 38 -9.17 5.64 -0.92
C GLY A 38 -7.80 6.25 -0.67
N VAL A 39 -6.80 5.82 -1.44
CA VAL A 39 -5.43 6.31 -1.30
C VAL A 39 -5.29 7.72 -1.85
N ARG A 40 -4.60 8.59 -1.11
CA ARG A 40 -4.32 9.97 -1.53
C ARG A 40 -3.12 10.03 -2.48
N PRO A 41 -3.28 10.44 -3.75
CA PRO A 41 -2.20 10.39 -4.76
C PRO A 41 -0.93 11.15 -4.37
N GLU A 42 -1.06 12.30 -3.71
CA GLU A 42 0.04 13.13 -3.23
C GLU A 42 0.86 12.44 -2.14
N LEU A 43 0.18 11.80 -1.17
CA LEU A 43 0.85 11.04 -0.11
C LEU A 43 1.50 9.78 -0.68
N LEU A 44 0.88 9.15 -1.68
CA LEU A 44 1.46 8.02 -2.40
C LEU A 44 2.74 8.43 -3.14
N ALA A 45 2.73 9.57 -3.84
CA ALA A 45 3.90 10.10 -4.53
C ALA A 45 5.04 10.46 -3.55
N ASP A 46 4.71 11.06 -2.40
CA ASP A 46 5.68 11.31 -1.33
C ASP A 46 6.26 10.00 -0.78
N ALA A 47 5.43 8.99 -0.54
CA ALA A 47 5.85 7.69 -0.04
C ALA A 47 6.78 6.97 -1.03
N PHE A 48 6.51 7.04 -2.34
CA PHE A 48 7.42 6.53 -3.36
C PHE A 48 8.79 7.20 -3.30
N ARG A 49 8.82 8.54 -3.23
CA ARG A 49 10.06 9.31 -3.14
C ARG A 49 10.85 9.00 -1.86
N ALA A 50 10.18 8.93 -0.71
CA ALA A 50 10.82 8.73 0.59
C ALA A 50 11.34 7.30 0.78
N SER A 51 10.62 6.30 0.29
CA SER A 51 10.97 4.89 0.50
C SER A 51 11.86 4.30 -0.59
N GLY A 52 11.86 4.87 -1.80
CA GLY A 52 12.46 4.24 -2.98
C GLY A 52 11.71 2.99 -3.46
N ALA A 53 10.47 2.77 -2.99
CA ALA A 53 9.63 1.68 -3.46
C ALA A 53 9.36 1.79 -4.96
N ARG A 54 9.09 0.64 -5.58
CA ARG A 54 8.76 0.54 -7.01
C ARG A 54 7.38 -0.07 -7.25
N VAL A 55 6.72 -0.49 -6.16
CA VAL A 55 5.44 -1.20 -6.17
C VAL A 55 4.57 -0.63 -5.05
N PHE A 56 3.30 -0.41 -5.38
CA PHE A 56 2.21 -0.14 -4.45
C PHE A 56 1.14 -1.21 -4.67
N VAL A 57 0.60 -1.75 -3.58
CA VAL A 57 -0.54 -2.67 -3.63
C VAL A 57 -1.80 -1.91 -3.24
N CYS A 58 -2.76 -1.86 -4.16
CA CYS A 58 -4.00 -1.12 -4.02
C CYS A 58 -5.21 -2.07 -4.08
N GLN A 59 -6.22 -1.79 -3.24
CA GLN A 59 -7.54 -2.39 -3.33
C GLN A 59 -8.54 -1.30 -3.74
N PRO A 60 -8.63 -0.95 -5.04
CA PRO A 60 -9.37 0.23 -5.49
C PRO A 60 -10.90 0.10 -5.36
N LEU A 61 -11.40 -1.14 -5.23
CA LEU A 61 -12.81 -1.44 -5.04
C LEU A 61 -12.98 -2.18 -3.72
N PHE A 62 -13.80 -1.62 -2.83
CA PHE A 62 -14.14 -2.21 -1.52
C PHE A 62 -12.87 -2.55 -0.72
N GLN A 63 -12.04 -1.54 -0.49
CA GLN A 63 -10.79 -1.61 0.24
C GLN A 63 -10.96 -2.34 1.58
N ASN A 64 -10.09 -3.29 1.92
CA ASN A 64 -10.19 -3.99 3.21
C ASN A 64 -9.23 -3.35 4.23
N PRO A 65 -9.71 -2.82 5.37
CA PRO A 65 -11.03 -3.08 5.99
C PRO A 65 -12.09 -1.99 5.79
N THR A 66 -11.78 -0.89 5.10
CA THR A 66 -12.60 0.33 5.15
C THR A 66 -13.89 0.29 4.31
N GLY A 67 -13.96 -0.59 3.32
CA GLY A 67 -15.01 -0.63 2.30
C GLY A 67 -14.92 0.50 1.27
N ALA A 68 -13.93 1.39 1.37
CA ALA A 68 -13.77 2.54 0.47
C ALA A 68 -13.63 2.10 -0.99
N VAL A 69 -14.12 2.95 -1.89
CA VAL A 69 -13.95 2.83 -3.35
C VAL A 69 -13.11 4.02 -3.78
N LEU A 70 -12.02 3.75 -4.49
CA LEU A 70 -11.12 4.78 -4.97
C LEU A 70 -11.87 5.75 -5.89
N ALA A 71 -11.83 7.03 -5.54
CA ALA A 71 -12.44 8.07 -6.35
C ALA A 71 -11.76 8.17 -7.74
N PRO A 72 -12.49 8.64 -8.78
CA PRO A 72 -11.97 8.77 -10.14
C PRO A 72 -10.76 9.67 -10.30
#